data_AF-A0A413G7F0-F1
#
_entry.id   AF-A0A413G7F0-F1
#
_cell.length_a   1.000
_cell.length_b   1.000
_cell.length_c   1.000
_cell.angle_alpha   90.00
_cell.angle_beta   90.00
_cell.angle_gamma   90.00
#
_symmetry.space_group_name_H-M   'P 1'
#
loop_
_entity.id
_entity.type
_entity.pdbx_description
1 polymer ?
#
loop_
_entity_poly.entity_id
_entity_poly.type
_entity_poly.pdbx_seq_one_letter_code
_entity_poly.pdbx_strand_id
1 'polypeptide(L)'
;MKQLYKIITVLLCILLFASCHGNTADVSQGKTDDPQISVGENSSQTESSAKERTVNGEAEKEPVLHKRFTQLASAKEDNSDTVAWLRIPSTDIDNPVMQTANNEDYLKKNENGRYDIWGCYFADYYSVLIDRSSLKQNTVIYGHSESTEKTDGKRFTQLFKYLDIDFLRENPNIYLTIGEETLMFEVFAVFFTDTNFYYIDPNPSDQGFENFKKTIAEKNEFFFYSNLSEQDKLLTLSACAYRYDTEKTGDHRLVVMAKLMPEGAVPQAVAVTANPNPQRP
;
A
#
# COMPACT_ATOMS: atom_id res chain seq x y z
N MET A 1 10.14 7.58 -32.20
CA MET A 1 10.27 6.17 -31.78
C MET A 1 10.09 5.98 -30.27
N LYS A 2 10.94 6.51 -29.37
CA LYS A 2 10.78 6.33 -27.89
C LYS A 2 9.38 6.69 -27.35
N GLN A 3 8.80 7.82 -27.77
CA GLN A 3 7.42 8.23 -27.45
C GLN A 3 6.36 7.18 -27.86
N LEU A 4 6.49 6.62 -29.08
CA LEU A 4 5.52 5.67 -29.63
C LEU A 4 5.56 4.32 -28.89
N TYR A 5 6.74 3.89 -28.43
CA TYR A 5 6.88 2.65 -27.66
C TYR A 5 6.19 2.75 -26.29
N LYS A 6 6.31 3.90 -25.59
CA LYS A 6 5.62 4.15 -24.31
C LYS A 6 4.10 4.04 -24.42
N ILE A 7 3.51 4.61 -25.48
CA ILE A 7 2.06 4.57 -25.72
C ILE A 7 1.57 3.13 -25.99
N ILE A 8 2.35 2.34 -26.73
CA ILE A 8 2.02 0.93 -27.03
C ILE A 8 2.07 0.06 -25.77
N THR A 9 3.01 0.29 -24.84
CA THR A 9 3.09 -0.47 -23.58
C THR A 9 1.88 -0.23 -22.67
N VAL A 10 1.40 1.01 -22.55
CA VAL A 10 0.20 1.34 -21.75
C VAL A 10 -1.04 0.66 -22.34
N LEU A 11 -1.22 0.70 -23.66
CA LEU A 11 -2.35 0.08 -24.35
C LEU A 11 -2.39 -1.46 -24.24
N LEU A 12 -1.24 -2.13 -24.14
CA LEU A 12 -1.20 -3.60 -24.06
C LEU A 12 -1.73 -4.11 -22.71
N CYS A 13 -1.46 -3.40 -21.62
CA CYS A 13 -1.99 -3.69 -20.29
C CYS A 13 -3.53 -3.62 -20.24
N ILE A 14 -4.15 -2.72 -21.00
CA ILE A 14 -5.60 -2.45 -20.97
C ILE A 14 -6.42 -3.57 -21.61
N LEU A 15 -5.91 -4.21 -22.68
CA LEU A 15 -6.65 -5.21 -23.47
C LEU A 15 -6.95 -6.54 -22.73
N LEU A 16 -6.31 -6.80 -21.58
CA LEU A 16 -6.50 -8.03 -20.79
C LEU A 16 -7.55 -7.92 -19.66
N PHE A 17 -8.34 -6.84 -19.64
CA PHE A 17 -9.38 -6.61 -18.61
C PHE A 17 -10.83 -6.61 -19.14
N ALA A 18 -11.05 -6.73 -20.45
CA ALA A 18 -12.38 -6.58 -21.06
C ALA A 18 -13.27 -7.86 -21.09
N SER A 19 -12.86 -8.97 -20.44
CA SER A 19 -13.50 -10.28 -20.61
C SER A 19 -13.91 -10.98 -19.31
N CYS A 20 -14.93 -10.48 -18.62
CA CYS A 20 -15.75 -11.24 -17.66
C CYS A 20 -17.18 -10.66 -17.53
N HIS A 21 -18.05 -10.95 -18.51
CA HIS A 21 -19.50 -10.91 -18.31
C HIS A 21 -20.03 -12.35 -18.39
N GLY A 22 -20.29 -12.95 -17.23
CA GLY A 22 -20.83 -14.31 -17.10
C GLY A 22 -22.21 -14.27 -16.44
N ASN A 23 -23.22 -14.81 -17.12
CA ASN A 23 -24.61 -14.77 -16.67
C ASN A 23 -24.83 -15.49 -15.33
N THR A 24 -25.63 -14.88 -14.45
CA THR A 24 -26.27 -15.59 -13.34
C THR A 24 -27.41 -16.47 -13.86
N ALA A 25 -27.34 -17.78 -13.61
CA ALA A 25 -28.48 -18.69 -13.79
C ALA A 25 -29.13 -18.94 -12.42
N ASP A 26 -30.45 -18.77 -12.37
CA ASP A 26 -31.31 -18.98 -11.20
C ASP A 26 -31.83 -20.43 -11.14
N VAL A 27 -31.76 -21.06 -9.96
CA VAL A 27 -32.52 -22.28 -9.61
C VAL A 27 -32.93 -22.20 -8.13
N SER A 28 -34.19 -22.53 -7.85
CA SER A 28 -34.95 -22.12 -6.67
C SER A 28 -35.28 -23.23 -5.65
N GLN A 29 -36.01 -22.83 -4.58
CA GLN A 29 -36.67 -23.65 -3.52
C GLN A 29 -35.73 -24.18 -2.41
N GLY A 30 -36.10 -24.34 -1.13
CA GLY A 30 -37.30 -24.06 -0.29
C GLY A 30 -37.04 -24.61 1.13
N LYS A 31 -37.78 -24.36 2.22
CA LYS A 31 -39.03 -23.62 2.51
C LYS A 31 -39.01 -23.16 4.01
N THR A 32 -40.06 -22.47 4.48
CA THR A 32 -40.33 -21.96 5.84
C THR A 32 -40.53 -23.03 6.94
N ASP A 33 -40.22 -22.70 8.21
CA ASP A 33 -41.21 -22.45 9.29
C ASP A 33 -40.52 -22.20 10.66
N ASP A 34 -41.06 -21.27 11.46
CA ASP A 34 -40.76 -20.91 12.87
C ASP A 34 -42.11 -20.40 13.45
N PRO A 35 -42.57 -20.68 14.70
CA PRO A 35 -41.91 -20.15 15.92
C PRO A 35 -42.09 -20.96 17.25
N GLN A 36 -41.28 -20.66 18.27
CA GLN A 36 -41.73 -20.05 19.56
C GLN A 36 -40.76 -20.18 20.76
N ILE A 37 -40.68 -19.05 21.46
CA ILE A 37 -40.14 -18.71 22.79
C ILE A 37 -40.46 -19.72 23.92
N SER A 38 -39.50 -19.96 24.83
CA SER A 38 -39.78 -19.99 26.27
C SER A 38 -38.58 -19.55 27.12
N VAL A 39 -38.87 -18.95 28.29
CA VAL A 39 -37.90 -18.37 29.25
C VAL A 39 -37.69 -19.36 30.41
N GLY A 40 -36.48 -19.40 30.98
CA GLY A 40 -36.18 -20.16 32.20
C GLY A 40 -34.97 -19.61 32.95
N GLU A 41 -35.21 -19.00 34.11
CA GLU A 41 -34.16 -18.54 35.05
C GLU A 41 -33.59 -19.71 35.88
N ASN A 42 -32.38 -19.56 36.43
CA ASN A 42 -32.17 -19.26 37.87
C ASN A 42 -30.74 -19.64 38.38
N SER A 43 -30.34 -18.97 39.47
CA SER A 43 -29.25 -19.29 40.43
C SER A 43 -27.81 -19.24 39.88
N SER A 44 -27.05 -18.18 40.13
CA SER A 44 -26.43 -17.83 41.42
C SER A 44 -25.44 -18.87 41.95
N GLN A 45 -24.15 -18.51 41.95
CA GLN A 45 -23.35 -18.47 43.18
C GLN A 45 -22.46 -17.23 43.19
N THR A 46 -22.25 -16.69 44.39
CA THR A 46 -21.39 -15.54 44.68
C THR A 46 -20.20 -16.03 45.47
N GLU A 47 -18.97 -15.73 45.03
CA GLU A 47 -17.83 -15.72 45.93
C GLU A 47 -17.12 -14.38 45.88
N SER A 48 -16.87 -13.85 47.07
CA SER A 48 -16.23 -12.56 47.31
C SER A 48 -14.80 -12.80 47.74
N SER A 49 -13.84 -12.14 47.10
CA SER A 49 -12.63 -11.74 47.81
C SER A 49 -12.18 -10.37 47.34
N ALA A 50 -11.80 -9.52 48.30
CA ALA A 50 -11.44 -8.14 48.06
C ALA A 50 -9.93 -7.97 47.95
N LYS A 51 -9.55 -6.89 47.26
CA LYS A 51 -8.36 -6.07 47.53
C LYS A 51 -7.00 -6.64 47.11
N GLU A 52 -6.58 -6.21 45.92
CA GLU A 52 -5.35 -5.40 45.86
C GLU A 52 -5.41 -4.38 44.71
N ARG A 53 -5.00 -3.13 44.98
CA ARG A 53 -4.98 -2.04 43.99
C ARG A 53 -3.53 -1.67 43.72
N THR A 54 -2.87 -2.48 42.90
CA THR A 54 -1.49 -2.24 42.51
C THR A 54 -1.46 -1.32 41.29
N VAL A 55 -1.26 -0.03 41.55
CA VAL A 55 -0.77 0.90 40.52
C VAL A 55 0.70 0.59 40.31
N ASN A 56 1.08 0.19 39.09
CA ASN A 56 2.37 0.49 38.46
C ASN A 56 2.48 -0.20 37.10
N GLY A 57 3.24 0.41 36.19
CA GLY A 57 3.59 -0.16 34.90
C GLY A 57 2.81 0.42 33.72
N GLU A 58 3.15 1.64 33.31
CA GLU A 58 3.19 1.88 31.86
C GLU A 58 4.17 0.85 31.30
N ALA A 59 3.66 -0.08 30.49
CA ALA A 59 4.52 -1.03 29.79
C ALA A 59 5.39 -0.22 28.84
N GLU A 60 6.68 -0.14 29.15
CA GLU A 60 7.72 0.38 28.27
C GLU A 60 7.56 -0.35 26.94
N LYS A 61 7.15 0.37 25.89
CA LYS A 61 6.89 -0.22 24.58
C LYS A 61 8.22 -0.69 24.02
N GLU A 62 8.49 -1.99 24.17
CA GLU A 62 9.47 -2.73 23.37
C GLU A 62 9.46 -2.19 21.93
N PRO A 63 10.61 -1.79 21.38
CA PRO A 63 10.66 -1.16 20.07
C PRO A 63 10.03 -2.11 19.04
N VAL A 64 8.91 -1.68 18.45
CA VAL A 64 8.09 -2.52 17.57
C VAL A 64 9.00 -3.10 16.49
N LEU A 65 9.19 -4.42 16.52
CA LEU A 65 10.22 -5.06 15.71
C LEU A 65 9.73 -5.19 14.25
N HIS A 66 9.93 -4.13 13.48
CA HIS A 66 9.58 -4.06 12.05
C HIS A 66 10.45 -4.96 11.16
N LYS A 67 11.43 -5.67 11.74
CA LYS A 67 12.35 -6.55 11.01
C LYS A 67 11.61 -7.72 10.37
N ARG A 68 11.90 -7.97 9.09
CA ARG A 68 11.30 -9.03 8.27
C ARG A 68 12.31 -9.88 7.49
N PHE A 69 13.59 -9.82 7.84
CA PHE A 69 14.66 -10.48 7.07
C PHE A 69 14.52 -12.02 7.06
N THR A 70 14.06 -12.64 8.16
CA THR A 70 13.78 -14.09 8.19
C THR A 70 12.60 -14.47 7.29
N GLN A 71 11.53 -13.69 7.31
CA GLN A 71 10.37 -13.88 6.44
C GLN A 71 10.72 -13.66 4.96
N LEU A 72 11.57 -12.66 4.68
CA LEU A 72 12.12 -12.39 3.36
C LEU A 72 13.00 -13.54 2.85
N ALA A 73 13.86 -14.11 3.70
CA ALA A 73 14.68 -15.27 3.35
C ALA A 73 13.80 -16.48 3.00
N SER A 74 12.80 -16.81 3.83
CA SER A 74 11.84 -17.88 3.55
C SER A 74 11.08 -17.66 2.24
N ALA A 75 10.58 -16.44 2.00
CA ALA A 75 9.85 -16.12 0.76
C ALA A 75 10.75 -16.18 -0.50
N LYS A 76 12.06 -15.93 -0.38
CA LYS A 76 13.04 -16.13 -1.46
C LYS A 76 13.31 -17.61 -1.76
N GLU A 77 13.19 -18.50 -0.77
CA GLU A 77 13.26 -19.95 -0.97
C GLU A 77 12.01 -20.48 -1.67
N ASP A 78 10.82 -19.97 -1.30
CA ASP A 78 9.54 -20.33 -1.94
C ASP A 78 9.39 -19.77 -3.36
N ASN A 79 9.90 -18.56 -3.62
CA ASN A 79 9.89 -17.91 -4.93
C ASN A 79 11.11 -17.00 -5.14
N SER A 80 11.93 -17.33 -6.15
CA SER A 80 13.15 -16.59 -6.50
C SER A 80 12.91 -15.15 -6.97
N ASP A 81 11.69 -14.83 -7.41
CA ASP A 81 11.32 -13.46 -7.82
C ASP A 81 11.10 -12.53 -6.63
N THR A 82 11.13 -13.05 -5.39
CA THR A 82 11.03 -12.25 -4.17
C THR A 82 12.25 -11.35 -4.00
N VAL A 83 12.06 -10.03 -4.02
CA VAL A 83 13.14 -9.05 -3.85
C VAL A 83 13.16 -8.38 -2.49
N ALA A 84 11.99 -8.03 -1.94
CA ALA A 84 11.84 -7.28 -0.70
C ALA A 84 10.64 -7.76 0.14
N TRP A 85 10.45 -7.19 1.32
CA TRP A 85 9.24 -7.38 2.14
C TRP A 85 8.65 -6.02 2.53
N LEU A 86 7.38 -5.79 2.20
CA LEU A 86 6.68 -4.54 2.46
C LEU A 86 5.77 -4.69 3.68
N ARG A 87 5.87 -3.76 4.64
CA ARG A 87 5.06 -3.71 5.86
C ARG A 87 4.54 -2.31 6.14
N ILE A 88 3.23 -2.17 6.33
CA ILE A 88 2.58 -0.93 6.81
C ILE A 88 1.82 -1.24 8.11
N PRO A 89 2.18 -0.61 9.25
CA PRO A 89 1.49 -0.84 10.51
C PRO A 89 -0.01 -0.51 10.43
N SER A 90 -0.82 -1.18 11.27
CA SER A 90 -2.27 -0.99 11.32
C SER A 90 -3.02 -1.29 10.01
N THR A 91 -2.41 -2.11 9.15
CA THR A 91 -2.98 -2.68 7.91
C THR A 91 -2.60 -4.16 7.81
N ASP A 92 -3.23 -4.89 6.89
CA ASP A 92 -2.83 -6.26 6.54
C ASP A 92 -1.66 -6.31 5.53
N ILE A 93 -1.05 -5.17 5.20
CA ILE A 93 0.12 -5.09 4.32
C ILE A 93 1.34 -5.52 5.12
N ASP A 94 1.68 -6.81 5.05
CA ASP A 94 2.88 -7.42 5.66
C ASP A 94 3.28 -8.66 4.84
N ASN A 95 3.77 -8.44 3.61
CA ASN A 95 3.96 -9.49 2.60
C ASN A 95 5.25 -9.28 1.79
N PRO A 96 5.79 -10.34 1.13
CA PRO A 96 6.91 -10.18 0.23
C PRO A 96 6.51 -9.42 -1.06
N VAL A 97 7.51 -8.81 -1.70
CA VAL A 97 7.40 -8.03 -2.92
C VAL A 97 8.16 -8.76 -4.02
N MET A 98 7.47 -9.06 -5.12
CA MET A 98 8.04 -9.74 -6.28
C MET A 98 8.67 -8.74 -7.26
N GLN A 99 9.57 -9.18 -8.14
CA GLN A 99 10.03 -8.40 -9.28
C GLN A 99 10.44 -9.32 -10.44
N THR A 100 10.04 -8.97 -11.67
CA THR A 100 10.56 -9.63 -12.89
C THR A 100 11.15 -8.59 -13.83
N ALA A 101 11.48 -8.98 -15.06
CA ALA A 101 11.93 -8.08 -16.12
C ALA A 101 10.81 -7.20 -16.73
N ASN A 102 9.59 -7.22 -16.18
CA ASN A 102 8.45 -6.43 -16.63
C ASN A 102 7.50 -6.11 -15.44
N ASN A 103 6.46 -5.32 -15.71
CA ASN A 103 5.44 -4.92 -14.72
C ASN A 103 4.10 -5.68 -14.91
N GLU A 104 4.08 -6.78 -15.67
CA GLU A 104 2.86 -7.49 -16.06
C GLU A 104 2.72 -8.85 -15.35
N ASP A 105 3.84 -9.55 -15.10
CA ASP A 105 3.86 -10.93 -14.60
C ASP A 105 3.05 -11.15 -13.33
N TYR A 106 3.16 -10.25 -12.35
CA TYR A 106 2.53 -10.37 -11.04
C TYR A 106 1.19 -9.64 -10.92
N LEU A 107 0.65 -9.10 -12.02
CA LEU A 107 -0.70 -8.54 -12.06
C LEU A 107 -1.77 -9.60 -11.75
N LYS A 108 -1.58 -10.86 -12.12
CA LYS A 108 -2.55 -11.94 -11.86
C LYS A 108 -1.89 -13.22 -11.30
N LYS A 109 -0.76 -13.05 -10.62
CA LYS A 109 -0.05 -14.11 -9.88
C LYS A 109 0.16 -13.66 -8.43
N ASN A 110 -0.11 -14.53 -7.48
CA ASN A 110 0.28 -14.31 -6.08
C ASN A 110 1.79 -14.54 -5.88
N GLU A 111 2.24 -14.35 -4.64
CA GLU A 111 3.63 -14.45 -4.18
C GLU A 111 4.29 -15.80 -4.49
N ASN A 112 3.50 -16.84 -4.77
CA ASN A 112 3.98 -18.19 -5.11
C ASN A 112 3.99 -18.45 -6.63
N GLY A 113 3.84 -17.41 -7.46
CA GLY A 113 3.72 -17.53 -8.92
C GLY A 113 2.42 -18.18 -9.42
N ARG A 114 1.46 -18.48 -8.53
CA ARG A 114 0.18 -19.13 -8.85
C ARG A 114 -0.88 -18.09 -9.21
N TYR A 115 -1.80 -18.42 -10.11
CA TYR A 115 -2.87 -17.51 -10.51
C TYR A 115 -3.70 -17.02 -9.31
N ASP A 116 -3.85 -15.70 -9.20
CA ASP A 116 -4.73 -15.03 -8.25
C ASP A 116 -5.19 -13.71 -8.88
N ILE A 117 -6.49 -13.43 -8.84
CA ILE A 117 -7.05 -12.18 -9.39
C ILE A 117 -6.56 -10.94 -8.64
N TRP A 118 -6.13 -11.09 -7.38
CA TRP A 118 -5.54 -10.03 -6.55
C TRP A 118 -4.05 -9.83 -6.77
N GLY A 119 -3.40 -10.65 -7.60
CA GLY A 119 -1.95 -10.63 -7.78
C GLY A 119 -1.21 -10.68 -6.44
N CYS A 120 -0.10 -9.95 -6.36
CA CYS A 120 0.61 -9.62 -5.13
C CYS A 120 1.18 -8.19 -5.19
N TYR A 121 2.06 -7.82 -4.26
CA TYR A 121 2.86 -6.61 -4.40
C TYR A 121 4.07 -6.89 -5.29
N PHE A 122 4.33 -6.01 -6.25
CA PHE A 122 5.49 -6.17 -7.13
C PHE A 122 6.19 -4.83 -7.40
N ALA A 123 7.52 -4.86 -7.41
CA ALA A 123 8.34 -3.70 -7.69
C ALA A 123 8.44 -3.45 -9.20
N ASP A 124 8.57 -2.18 -9.60
CA ASP A 124 8.86 -1.81 -10.98
C ASP A 124 10.20 -2.40 -11.43
N TYR A 125 10.27 -2.95 -12.65
CA TYR A 125 11.47 -3.61 -13.18
C TYR A 125 12.72 -2.69 -13.28
N TYR A 126 12.57 -1.36 -13.22
CA TYR A 126 13.70 -0.43 -13.12
C TYR A 126 14.22 -0.24 -11.68
N SER A 127 13.46 -0.63 -10.66
CA SER A 127 13.87 -0.57 -9.25
C SER A 127 15.03 -1.53 -8.98
N VAL A 128 15.90 -1.18 -8.03
CA VAL A 128 17.01 -2.04 -7.58
C VAL A 128 16.91 -2.18 -6.08
N LEU A 129 16.75 -3.41 -5.60
CA LEU A 129 16.37 -3.76 -4.24
C LEU A 129 17.37 -4.76 -3.64
N ILE A 130 18.65 -4.38 -3.63
CA ILE A 130 19.76 -5.20 -3.12
C ILE A 130 20.13 -4.72 -1.71
N ASP A 131 20.43 -3.43 -1.59
CA ASP A 131 20.83 -2.72 -0.36
C ASP A 131 20.41 -1.23 -0.42
N ARG A 132 20.50 -0.52 0.71
CA ARG A 132 20.17 0.93 0.82
C ARG A 132 20.84 1.81 -0.25
N SER A 133 22.10 1.54 -0.57
CA SER A 133 22.88 2.37 -1.52
C SER A 133 22.48 2.11 -2.97
N SER A 134 22.03 0.89 -3.27
CA SER A 134 21.60 0.45 -4.60
C SER A 134 20.28 1.06 -5.08
N LEU A 135 19.46 1.57 -4.15
CA LEU A 135 18.12 2.09 -4.43
C LEU A 135 18.13 3.17 -5.52
N LYS A 136 17.16 3.08 -6.43
CA LYS A 136 16.83 4.18 -7.35
C LYS A 136 16.32 5.39 -6.56
N GLN A 137 16.43 6.59 -7.14
CA GLN A 137 15.94 7.80 -6.49
C GLN A 137 14.43 7.70 -6.18
N ASN A 138 13.69 7.03 -7.05
CA ASN A 138 12.33 6.58 -6.78
C ASN A 138 12.23 5.07 -6.99
N THR A 139 11.86 4.36 -5.93
CA THR A 139 11.52 2.94 -5.95
C THR A 139 10.00 2.81 -6.02
N VAL A 140 9.46 2.09 -6.99
CA VAL A 140 8.01 1.99 -7.21
C VAL A 140 7.55 0.58 -6.94
N ILE A 141 6.48 0.43 -6.13
CA ILE A 141 5.80 -0.83 -5.87
C ILE A 141 4.32 -0.66 -6.27
N TYR A 142 3.82 -1.65 -7.00
CA TYR A 142 2.44 -1.73 -7.47
C TYR A 142 1.66 -2.80 -6.69
N GLY A 143 0.34 -2.64 -6.63
CA GLY A 143 -0.57 -3.61 -6.05
C GLY A 143 -2.01 -3.29 -6.38
N HIS A 144 -2.86 -4.33 -6.42
CA HIS A 144 -4.29 -4.16 -6.72
C HIS A 144 -5.07 -3.45 -5.62
N SER A 145 -6.19 -2.86 -6.02
CA SER A 145 -7.20 -2.25 -5.15
C SER A 145 -8.60 -2.63 -5.60
N GLU A 146 -9.54 -2.70 -4.66
CA GLU A 146 -10.95 -2.91 -4.93
C GLU A 146 -11.61 -1.66 -5.51
N SER A 147 -12.51 -1.85 -6.48
CA SER A 147 -13.31 -0.75 -7.07
C SER A 147 -14.28 -0.08 -6.11
N THR A 148 -14.52 -0.69 -4.94
CA THR A 148 -15.29 -0.08 -3.85
C THR A 148 -14.45 0.86 -2.97
N GLU A 149 -13.12 0.83 -3.10
CA GLU A 149 -12.14 1.63 -2.35
C GLU A 149 -12.29 1.54 -0.81
N LYS A 150 -12.90 0.46 -0.32
CA LYS A 150 -13.09 0.23 1.11
C LYS A 150 -11.77 -0.08 1.82
N THR A 151 -11.53 0.60 2.93
CA THR A 151 -10.23 0.62 3.62
C THR A 151 -9.88 -0.69 4.35
N ASP A 152 -10.82 -1.61 4.50
CA ASP A 152 -10.66 -2.99 4.97
C ASP A 152 -10.47 -4.00 3.81
N GLY A 153 -10.43 -3.54 2.56
CA GLY A 153 -10.25 -4.36 1.38
C GLY A 153 -8.86 -4.97 1.23
N LYS A 154 -8.70 -5.81 0.20
CA LYS A 154 -7.47 -6.56 -0.07
C LYS A 154 -6.35 -5.69 -0.62
N ARG A 155 -5.10 -6.14 -0.46
CA ARG A 155 -3.90 -5.57 -1.10
C ARG A 155 -3.77 -4.06 -0.84
N PHE A 156 -3.53 -3.26 -1.87
CA PHE A 156 -3.40 -1.80 -1.75
C PHE A 156 -4.74 -1.05 -1.66
N THR A 157 -5.90 -1.73 -1.57
CA THR A 157 -7.13 -1.05 -1.11
C THR A 157 -6.93 -0.43 0.28
N GLN A 158 -6.05 -1.00 1.12
CA GLN A 158 -5.74 -0.40 2.43
C GLN A 158 -4.90 0.88 2.34
N LEU A 159 -4.31 1.23 1.19
CA LEU A 159 -3.69 2.55 1.01
C LEU A 159 -4.72 3.69 1.11
N PHE A 160 -6.01 3.42 0.85
CA PHE A 160 -7.07 4.40 1.04
C PHE A 160 -7.25 4.81 2.51
N LYS A 161 -6.71 4.04 3.49
CA LYS A 161 -6.62 4.48 4.91
C LYS A 161 -5.82 5.77 5.06
N TYR A 162 -4.82 6.02 4.21
CA TYR A 162 -4.02 7.26 4.25
C TYR A 162 -4.80 8.52 3.84
N LEU A 163 -6.04 8.39 3.36
CA LEU A 163 -6.94 9.53 3.15
C LEU A 163 -7.59 10.01 4.46
N ASP A 164 -7.50 9.21 5.52
CA ASP A 164 -7.78 9.64 6.89
C ASP A 164 -6.50 10.25 7.48
N ILE A 165 -6.61 11.52 7.89
CA ILE A 165 -5.49 12.29 8.43
C ILE A 165 -5.02 11.77 9.79
N ASP A 166 -5.91 11.18 10.59
CA ASP A 166 -5.55 10.66 11.90
C ASP A 166 -4.88 9.29 11.77
N PHE A 167 -5.33 8.44 10.83
CA PHE A 167 -4.58 7.24 10.45
C PHE A 167 -3.16 7.57 9.98
N LEU A 168 -3.00 8.61 9.14
CA LEU A 168 -1.70 9.07 8.64
C LEU A 168 -0.79 9.59 9.76
N ARG A 169 -1.34 10.30 10.76
CA ARG A 169 -0.58 10.77 11.94
C ARG A 169 -0.10 9.64 12.83
N GLU A 170 -0.92 8.61 13.01
CA GLU A 170 -0.60 7.42 13.83
C GLU A 170 0.30 6.42 13.10
N ASN A 171 0.23 6.35 11.77
CA ASN A 171 0.95 5.38 10.94
C ASN A 171 1.79 6.05 9.81
N PRO A 172 2.64 7.04 10.12
CA PRO A 172 3.37 7.82 9.11
C PRO A 172 4.52 7.04 8.44
N ASN A 173 4.85 5.84 8.93
CA ASN A 173 6.01 5.08 8.48
C ASN A 173 5.65 3.77 7.75
N ILE A 174 6.28 3.59 6.58
CA ILE A 174 6.24 2.40 5.74
C ILE A 174 7.59 1.70 5.85
N TYR A 175 7.61 0.37 5.94
CA TYR A 175 8.81 -0.41 6.12
C TYR A 175 9.06 -1.32 4.92
N LEU A 176 10.27 -1.27 4.38
CA LEU A 176 10.72 -2.12 3.28
C LEU A 176 11.98 -2.86 3.72
N THR A 177 11.90 -4.18 3.87
CA THR A 177 13.08 -5.00 4.17
C THR A 177 13.71 -5.50 2.88
N ILE A 178 15.02 -5.30 2.74
CA ILE A 178 15.85 -5.79 1.64
C ILE A 178 17.13 -6.41 2.21
N GLY A 179 17.49 -7.60 1.74
CA GLY A 179 18.55 -8.40 2.36
C GLY A 179 18.31 -8.58 3.87
N GLU A 180 19.26 -8.10 4.69
CA GLU A 180 19.19 -8.12 6.15
C GLU A 180 18.82 -6.75 6.77
N GLU A 181 18.59 -5.72 5.94
CA GLU A 181 18.24 -4.35 6.39
C GLU A 181 16.73 -4.11 6.29
N THR A 182 16.14 -3.49 7.33
CA THR A 182 14.80 -2.92 7.26
C THR A 182 14.87 -1.40 7.13
N LEU A 183 14.48 -0.90 5.96
CA LEU A 183 14.39 0.52 5.67
C LEU A 183 13.08 1.09 6.22
N MET A 184 13.14 2.26 6.84
CA MET A 184 11.97 3.04 7.24
C MET A 184 11.79 4.22 6.27
N PHE A 185 10.60 4.37 5.74
CA PHE A 185 10.19 5.50 4.89
C PHE A 185 9.08 6.29 5.59
N GLU A 186 9.14 7.62 5.56
CA GLU A 186 8.14 8.53 6.13
C GLU A 186 7.24 9.11 5.02
N VAL A 187 5.92 8.94 5.15
CA VAL A 187 4.95 9.41 4.15
C VAL A 187 4.99 10.95 4.06
N PHE A 188 5.13 11.46 2.83
CA PHE A 188 5.11 12.90 2.52
C PHE A 188 4.08 13.27 1.44
N ALA A 189 3.46 12.28 0.78
CA ALA A 189 2.38 12.54 -0.16
C ALA A 189 1.34 11.42 -0.22
N VAL A 190 0.10 11.82 -0.40
CA VAL A 190 -1.06 10.98 -0.69
C VAL A 190 -1.86 11.75 -1.74
N PHE A 191 -2.06 11.21 -2.94
CA PHE A 191 -2.78 11.93 -4.00
C PHE A 191 -3.40 11.02 -5.04
N PHE A 192 -4.34 11.58 -5.80
CA PHE A 192 -4.92 10.95 -6.98
C PHE A 192 -4.28 11.50 -8.27
N THR A 193 -4.03 10.61 -9.21
CA THR A 193 -3.47 10.96 -10.53
C THR A 193 -4.01 10.05 -11.63
N ASP A 194 -3.81 10.46 -12.86
CA ASP A 194 -3.99 9.70 -14.10
C ASP A 194 -2.62 9.42 -14.76
N THR A 195 -2.62 9.09 -16.04
CA THR A 195 -1.43 8.87 -16.89
C THR A 195 -0.75 10.16 -17.37
N ASN A 196 -1.30 11.36 -17.11
CA ASN A 196 -0.71 12.64 -17.53
C ASN A 196 0.49 13.07 -16.65
N PHE A 197 0.60 12.54 -15.42
CA PHE A 197 1.74 12.76 -14.55
C PHE A 197 2.63 11.51 -14.46
N TYR A 198 3.88 11.62 -14.91
CA TYR A 198 4.86 10.52 -14.86
C TYR A 198 5.53 10.42 -13.48
N TYR A 199 4.76 10.07 -12.45
CA TYR A 199 5.22 9.96 -11.05
C TYR A 199 6.11 8.73 -10.77
N ILE A 200 6.27 7.83 -11.75
CA ILE A 200 7.04 6.57 -11.65
C ILE A 200 8.45 6.67 -12.25
N ASP A 201 8.97 7.87 -12.56
CA ASP A 201 10.35 8.02 -13.03
C ASP A 201 11.32 7.51 -11.94
N PRO A 202 12.14 6.47 -12.19
CA PRO A 202 13.03 5.92 -11.18
C PRO A 202 14.20 6.84 -10.84
N ASN A 203 14.62 7.73 -11.76
CA ASN A 203 15.74 8.65 -11.57
C ASN A 203 15.47 9.96 -12.37
N PRO A 204 14.50 10.79 -11.92
CA PRO A 204 14.25 12.08 -12.55
C PRO A 204 15.53 12.94 -12.54
N SER A 205 15.72 13.74 -13.60
CA SER A 205 16.73 14.80 -13.56
C SER A 205 16.35 15.89 -12.56
N ASP A 206 17.30 16.68 -12.10
CA ASP A 206 17.12 17.84 -11.19
C ASP A 206 15.88 18.68 -11.56
N GLN A 207 15.81 19.15 -12.81
CA GLN A 207 14.66 19.90 -13.33
C GLN A 207 13.36 19.07 -13.39
N GLY A 208 13.46 17.77 -13.63
CA GLY A 208 12.34 16.83 -13.55
C GLY A 208 11.84 16.67 -12.11
N PHE A 209 12.75 16.62 -11.14
CA PHE A 209 12.48 16.49 -9.71
C PHE A 209 11.81 17.75 -9.14
N GLU A 210 12.24 18.95 -9.54
CA GLU A 210 11.55 20.20 -9.19
C GLU A 210 10.11 20.26 -9.74
N ASN A 211 9.90 19.87 -11.00
CA ASN A 211 8.56 19.78 -11.59
C ASN A 211 7.70 18.72 -10.87
N PHE A 212 8.28 17.57 -10.55
CA PHE A 212 7.65 16.48 -9.81
C PHE A 212 7.22 16.91 -8.40
N LYS A 213 8.09 17.60 -7.65
CA LYS A 213 7.75 18.19 -6.34
C LYS A 213 6.58 19.17 -6.45
N LYS A 214 6.59 20.05 -7.47
CA LYS A 214 5.51 21.01 -7.71
C LYS A 214 4.18 20.29 -7.99
N THR A 215 4.17 19.33 -8.91
CA THR A 215 2.95 18.57 -9.25
C THR A 215 2.43 17.75 -8.07
N ILE A 216 3.32 17.16 -7.25
CA ILE A 216 2.92 16.51 -6.00
C ILE A 216 2.26 17.52 -5.07
N ALA A 217 2.88 18.67 -4.80
CA ALA A 217 2.32 19.69 -3.91
C ALA A 217 0.94 20.21 -4.37
N GLU A 218 0.71 20.32 -5.69
CA GLU A 218 -0.58 20.70 -6.27
C GLU A 218 -1.64 19.59 -6.12
N LYS A 219 -1.25 18.31 -6.21
CA LYS A 219 -2.15 17.15 -6.11
C LYS A 219 -2.36 16.59 -4.70
N ASN A 220 -1.47 16.89 -3.75
CA ASN A 220 -1.44 16.26 -2.41
C ASN A 220 -2.72 16.51 -1.62
N GLU A 221 -3.36 15.47 -1.08
CA GLU A 221 -4.51 15.59 -0.17
C GLU A 221 -4.15 16.32 1.14
N PHE A 222 -2.86 16.42 1.45
CA PHE A 222 -2.36 17.03 2.68
C PHE A 222 -1.15 17.93 2.45
N PHE A 223 -0.98 18.93 3.32
CA PHE A 223 0.28 19.67 3.46
C PHE A 223 1.14 19.01 4.53
N PHE A 224 2.34 18.61 4.12
CA PHE A 224 3.40 18.07 4.98
C PHE A 224 4.46 19.15 5.18
N TYR A 225 5.00 19.26 6.41
CA TYR A 225 6.05 20.25 6.73
C TYR A 225 7.48 19.73 6.49
N SER A 226 7.63 18.62 5.76
CA SER A 226 8.90 18.00 5.40
C SER A 226 9.46 18.56 4.08
N ASN A 227 10.71 19.03 4.08
CA ASN A 227 11.40 19.38 2.83
C ASN A 227 11.89 18.12 2.11
N LEU A 228 11.77 18.14 0.77
CA LEU A 228 12.33 17.16 -0.17
C LEU A 228 13.50 17.78 -0.95
N SER A 229 14.58 17.03 -1.04
CA SER A 229 15.80 17.33 -1.79
C SER A 229 16.04 16.26 -2.86
N GLU A 230 16.82 16.61 -3.89
CA GLU A 230 17.17 15.69 -4.98
C GLU A 230 17.99 14.48 -4.51
N GLN A 231 18.61 14.57 -3.32
CA GLN A 231 19.40 13.48 -2.73
C GLN A 231 18.54 12.46 -1.97
N ASP A 232 17.27 12.78 -1.71
CA ASP A 232 16.35 11.88 -1.00
C ASP A 232 15.98 10.67 -1.87
N LYS A 233 15.91 9.50 -1.24
CA LYS A 233 15.36 8.28 -1.86
C LYS A 233 13.88 8.18 -1.53
N LEU A 234 13.06 7.90 -2.53
CA LEU A 234 11.61 7.85 -2.43
C LEU A 234 11.10 6.41 -2.62
N LEU A 235 10.00 6.10 -1.95
CA LEU A 235 9.17 4.92 -2.17
C LEU A 235 7.79 5.39 -2.66
N THR A 236 7.41 4.94 -3.85
CA THR A 236 6.07 5.11 -4.42
C THR A 236 5.28 3.83 -4.24
N LEU A 237 4.12 3.89 -3.61
CA LEU A 237 3.12 2.83 -3.65
C LEU A 237 1.98 3.27 -4.57
N SER A 238 1.68 2.49 -5.60
CA SER A 238 0.67 2.82 -6.62
C SER A 238 -0.40 1.74 -6.75
N ALA A 239 -1.66 2.16 -6.68
CA ALA A 239 -2.84 1.32 -6.79
C ALA A 239 -3.88 1.97 -7.70
N CYS A 240 -4.80 1.19 -8.27
CA CYS A 240 -5.92 1.73 -9.04
C CYS A 240 -6.82 2.61 -8.14
N ALA A 241 -7.38 3.67 -8.72
CA ALA A 241 -8.45 4.46 -8.12
C ALA A 241 -9.60 4.58 -9.12
N TYR A 242 -10.81 4.54 -8.61
CA TYR A 242 -12.04 4.42 -9.39
C TYR A 242 -12.98 5.61 -9.18
N ARG A 243 -12.88 6.32 -8.04
CA ARG A 243 -13.74 7.48 -7.71
C ARG A 243 -13.72 8.62 -8.71
N TYR A 244 -12.63 8.78 -9.47
CA TYR A 244 -12.47 9.81 -10.50
C TYR A 244 -12.49 9.23 -11.92
N ASP A 245 -12.47 7.91 -12.09
CA ASP A 245 -12.42 7.25 -13.40
C ASP A 245 -13.85 7.08 -13.98
N THR A 246 -14.52 8.22 -14.22
CA THR A 246 -15.91 8.25 -14.67
C THR A 246 -16.10 7.62 -16.06
N GLU A 247 -15.05 7.63 -16.89
CA GLU A 247 -15.01 7.03 -18.22
C GLU A 247 -14.56 5.55 -18.21
N LYS A 248 -14.15 5.01 -17.05
CA LYS A 248 -13.68 3.62 -16.88
C LYS A 248 -12.45 3.27 -17.74
N THR A 249 -11.54 4.22 -17.83
CA THR A 249 -10.25 4.11 -18.53
C THR A 249 -9.35 3.03 -17.94
N GLY A 250 -9.39 2.84 -16.62
CA GLY A 250 -8.39 2.07 -15.88
C GLY A 250 -7.06 2.81 -15.67
N ASP A 251 -6.98 4.11 -15.95
CA ASP A 251 -5.74 4.91 -15.89
C ASP A 251 -5.55 5.67 -14.57
N HIS A 252 -6.59 5.77 -13.74
CA HIS A 252 -6.55 6.56 -12.51
C HIS A 252 -5.94 5.76 -11.34
N ARG A 253 -5.16 6.44 -10.50
CA ARG A 253 -4.36 5.84 -9.43
C ARG A 253 -4.48 6.62 -8.13
N LEU A 254 -4.49 5.90 -7.01
CA LEU A 254 -4.11 6.42 -5.70
C LEU A 254 -2.62 6.17 -5.54
N VAL A 255 -1.89 7.22 -5.19
CA VAL A 255 -0.43 7.16 -4.97
C VAL A 255 -0.13 7.61 -3.54
N VAL A 256 0.62 6.78 -2.82
CA VAL A 256 1.23 7.12 -1.53
C VAL A 256 2.73 7.18 -1.72
N MET A 257 3.36 8.29 -1.34
CA MET A 257 4.80 8.47 -1.46
C MET A 257 5.45 8.72 -0.11
N ALA A 258 6.59 8.07 0.12
CA ALA A 258 7.33 8.15 1.36
C ALA A 258 8.83 8.34 1.12
N LYS A 259 9.50 9.06 2.02
CA LYS A 259 10.93 9.42 1.95
C LYS A 259 11.74 8.49 2.83
N LEU A 260 12.84 7.95 2.32
CA LEU A 260 13.76 7.11 3.09
C LEU A 260 14.35 7.89 4.26
N MET A 261 14.24 7.34 5.46
CA MET A 261 14.78 7.95 6.66
C MET A 261 16.23 7.51 6.91
N PRO A 262 17.03 8.32 7.64
CA PRO A 262 18.36 7.93 8.07
C PRO A 262 18.37 6.58 8.82
N GLU A 263 19.52 5.89 8.79
CA GLU A 263 19.70 4.69 9.59
C GLU A 263 19.55 5.02 11.09
N GLY A 264 18.90 4.13 11.85
CA GLY A 264 18.60 4.35 13.27
C GLY A 264 17.52 5.40 13.55
N ALA A 265 16.88 5.99 12.54
CA ALA A 265 15.73 6.86 12.76
C ALA A 265 14.59 6.13 13.47
N VAL A 266 14.01 6.76 14.49
CA VAL A 266 12.85 6.24 15.23
C VAL A 266 11.54 6.78 14.65
N PRO A 267 10.44 6.02 14.70
CA PRO A 267 9.13 6.50 14.30
C PRO A 267 8.72 7.75 15.09
N GLN A 268 8.22 8.76 14.39
CA GLN A 268 7.70 10.01 14.97
C GLN A 268 6.40 10.39 14.28
N ALA A 269 5.49 11.05 15.00
CA ALA A 269 4.26 11.56 14.41
C ALA A 269 4.57 12.66 13.38
N VAL A 270 3.99 12.56 12.19
CA VAL A 270 4.20 13.55 11.13
C VAL A 270 3.32 14.78 11.34
N ALA A 271 3.91 15.97 11.23
CA ALA A 271 3.15 17.21 11.21
C ALA A 271 2.43 17.33 9.85
N VAL A 272 1.09 17.27 9.87
CA VAL A 272 0.27 17.22 8.65
C VAL A 272 -1.09 17.89 8.84
N THR A 273 -1.54 18.60 7.79
CA THR A 273 -2.87 19.26 7.71
C THR A 273 -3.54 18.93 6.38
N ALA A 274 -4.87 18.88 6.33
CA ALA A 274 -5.61 18.65 5.09
C ALA A 274 -5.40 19.79 4.08
N ASN A 275 -5.18 19.44 2.82
CA ASN A 275 -5.26 20.39 1.71
C ASN A 275 -6.76 20.63 1.40
N PRO A 276 -7.27 21.87 1.47
CA PRO A 276 -8.67 22.14 1.16
C PRO A 276 -8.97 22.06 -0.35
N ASN A 277 -7.97 22.14 -1.23
CA ASN A 277 -8.14 22.20 -2.69
C ASN A 277 -7.08 21.38 -3.47
N PRO A 278 -6.94 20.06 -3.24
CA PRO A 278 -6.03 19.22 -4.04
C PRO A 278 -6.48 19.11 -5.50
N GLN A 279 -5.53 19.21 -6.42
CA GLN A 279 -5.78 19.04 -7.85
C GLN A 279 -6.11 17.56 -8.15
N ARG A 280 -7.37 17.31 -8.53
CA ARG A 280 -7.84 15.99 -8.98
C ARG A 280 -7.27 15.62 -10.36
N PRO A 281 -7.30 14.34 -10.75
CA PRO A 281 -7.22 13.94 -12.16
C PRO A 281 -8.32 14.64 -12.97
#